data_AF-W4RTP4-F1
#
_entry.id   AF-W4RTP4-F1
#
_cell.length_a   1.000
_cell.length_b   1.000
_cell.length_c   1.000
_cell.angle_alpha   90.00
_cell.angle_beta   90.00
_cell.angle_gamma   90.00
#
_symmetry.space_group_name_H-M   'P 1'
#
loop_
_entity.id
_entity.type
_entity.pdbx_description
1 polymer ?
#
loop_
_entity_poly.entity_id
_entity_poly.type
_entity_poly.pdbx_seq_one_letter_code
_entity_poly.pdbx_strand_id
1 'polypeptide(L)'
;MVDFKDAQEIRNEIALANPNYDGIQHLKKAGDVFQWGGAWLCEDGICPTSDGKGNLISVDIPELGKKEGQFIVTSRRGKQFNSMVYNEVDPLNGAGRYDVLLNAEDAQDLSIAEGEGIVLYNGFGVFQGRAKFVDISRGNVQVHFPEGNFLLPRGRYEKYAGIPDYNITVTLEKADRFNARKDVEHHEKRIEDDELDAPA
;
A
#
# COMPACT_ATOMS: atom_id res chain seq x y z
N MET A 1 -5.01 -11.44 39.75
CA MET A 1 -4.01 -11.05 38.74
C MET A 1 -3.39 -12.33 38.22
N VAL A 2 -3.24 -12.48 36.91
CA VAL A 2 -2.56 -13.65 36.35
C VAL A 2 -1.06 -13.42 36.49
N ASP A 3 -0.35 -14.35 37.11
CA ASP A 3 1.09 -14.30 37.36
C ASP A 3 1.76 -15.50 36.68
N PHE A 4 2.47 -15.25 35.58
CA PHE A 4 3.21 -16.27 34.83
C PHE A 4 4.70 -16.17 35.14
N LYS A 5 5.32 -17.29 35.50
CA LYS A 5 6.72 -17.35 35.91
C LYS A 5 7.68 -17.36 34.74
N ASP A 6 7.25 -17.88 33.59
CA ASP A 6 8.03 -17.92 32.37
C ASP A 6 7.16 -17.90 31.10
N ALA A 7 7.82 -17.84 29.94
CA ALA A 7 7.13 -17.86 28.65
C ALA A 7 6.45 -19.21 28.35
N GLN A 8 6.86 -20.30 29.00
CA GLN A 8 6.23 -21.61 28.82
C GLN A 8 4.84 -21.63 29.46
N GLU A 9 4.68 -21.06 30.66
CA GLU A 9 3.37 -20.92 31.29
C GLU A 9 2.40 -20.08 30.43
N ILE A 10 2.90 -19.03 29.77
CA ILE A 10 2.11 -18.24 28.81
C ILE A 10 1.64 -19.10 27.62
N ARG A 11 2.52 -19.91 27.03
CA ARG A 11 2.14 -20.80 25.90
C ARG A 11 1.13 -21.86 26.33
N ASN A 12 1.28 -22.40 27.54
CA ASN A 12 0.31 -23.35 28.11
C ASN A 12 -1.07 -22.70 28.23
N GLU A 13 -1.15 -21.46 28.73
CA GLU A 13 -2.42 -20.73 28.80
C GLU A 13 -2.99 -20.42 27.42
N ILE A 14 -2.17 -19.99 26.46
CA ILE A 14 -2.63 -19.69 25.10
C ILE A 14 -3.29 -20.91 24.45
N ALA A 15 -2.71 -22.10 24.62
CA ALA A 15 -3.27 -23.34 24.08
C ALA A 15 -4.66 -23.67 24.68
N LEU A 16 -4.90 -23.31 25.94
CA LEU A 16 -6.19 -23.48 26.60
C LEU A 16 -7.20 -22.39 26.20
N ALA A 17 -6.77 -21.13 26.19
CA ALA A 17 -7.63 -19.98 25.93
C ALA A 17 -8.00 -19.82 24.45
N ASN A 18 -7.13 -20.25 23.53
CA ASN A 18 -7.35 -20.21 22.09
C ASN A 18 -6.95 -21.56 21.46
N PRO A 19 -7.90 -22.50 21.33
CA PRO A 19 -7.62 -23.84 20.81
C PRO A 19 -7.01 -23.88 19.41
N ASN A 20 -7.14 -22.81 18.61
CA ASN A 20 -6.47 -22.76 17.31
C ASN A 20 -4.93 -22.72 17.43
N TYR A 21 -4.42 -22.36 18.61
CA TYR A 21 -2.99 -22.37 18.94
C TYR A 21 -2.56 -23.64 19.69
N ASP A 22 -3.43 -24.65 19.81
CA ASP A 22 -3.03 -25.95 20.36
C ASP A 22 -1.84 -26.52 19.55
N GLY A 23 -0.76 -26.81 20.26
CA GLY A 23 0.56 -27.09 19.71
C GLY A 23 1.64 -26.11 20.18
N ILE A 24 1.28 -24.84 20.44
CA ILE A 24 2.26 -23.82 20.87
C ILE A 24 2.93 -24.17 22.21
N GLN A 25 2.24 -24.86 23.10
CA GLN A 25 2.76 -25.35 24.39
C GLN A 25 3.88 -26.38 24.23
N HIS A 26 4.05 -26.97 23.05
CA HIS A 26 5.11 -27.94 22.78
C HIS A 26 6.43 -27.30 22.33
N LEU A 27 6.46 -25.99 22.06
CA LEU A 27 7.68 -25.25 21.73
C LEU A 27 8.58 -25.09 22.97
N LYS A 28 9.53 -26.01 23.16
CA LYS A 28 10.41 -26.07 24.34
C LYS A 28 11.88 -25.79 24.02
N LYS A 29 12.31 -26.05 22.78
CA LYS A 29 13.71 -25.88 22.35
C LYS A 29 13.81 -25.32 20.94
N ALA A 30 15.01 -24.85 20.61
CA ALA A 30 15.32 -24.39 19.26
C ALA A 30 15.04 -25.50 18.23
N GLY A 31 14.38 -25.14 17.14
CA GLY A 31 13.96 -26.07 16.08
C GLY A 31 12.56 -26.64 16.26
N ASP A 32 11.92 -26.49 17.43
CA ASP A 32 10.51 -26.81 17.55
C ASP A 32 9.68 -25.83 16.72
N VAL A 33 8.70 -26.35 15.98
CA VAL A 33 7.76 -25.59 15.15
C VAL A 33 6.35 -26.11 15.36
N PHE A 34 5.35 -25.24 15.18
CA PHE A 34 3.95 -25.63 15.10
C PHE A 34 3.28 -24.78 14.01
N GLN A 35 2.17 -25.27 13.47
CA GLN A 35 1.41 -24.56 12.45
C GLN A 35 -0.02 -24.35 12.94
N TRP A 36 -0.42 -23.09 13.05
CA TRP A 36 -1.79 -22.69 13.39
C TRP A 36 -2.76 -23.20 12.30
N GLY A 37 -3.82 -23.89 12.71
CA GLY A 37 -4.82 -24.45 11.80
C GLY A 37 -4.41 -25.77 11.11
N GLY A 38 -3.32 -26.41 11.54
CA GLY A 38 -2.84 -27.67 10.96
C GLY A 38 -1.93 -27.47 9.74
N ALA A 39 -1.42 -28.56 9.18
CA ALA A 39 -0.43 -28.52 8.10
C ALA A 39 -1.02 -28.04 6.75
N TRP A 40 -2.29 -28.34 6.49
CA TRP A 40 -2.96 -28.08 5.21
C TRP A 40 -4.27 -27.34 5.45
N LEU A 41 -4.51 -26.29 4.67
CA LEU A 41 -5.83 -25.68 4.59
C LEU A 41 -6.69 -26.48 3.63
N CYS A 42 -7.95 -26.74 4.00
CA CYS A 42 -8.92 -27.47 3.20
C CYS A 42 -8.38 -28.81 2.68
N GLU A 43 -7.80 -29.62 3.57
CA GLU A 43 -7.34 -30.98 3.26
C GLU A 43 -8.46 -31.77 2.55
N ASP A 44 -8.08 -32.59 1.56
CA ASP A 44 -9.00 -33.29 0.66
C ASP A 44 -9.97 -32.40 -0.15
N GLY A 45 -9.71 -31.09 -0.20
CA GLY A 45 -10.54 -30.11 -0.89
C GLY A 45 -11.79 -29.70 -0.12
N ILE A 46 -11.90 -30.04 1.16
CA ILE A 46 -13.07 -29.74 2.00
C ILE A 46 -12.87 -28.40 2.69
N CYS A 47 -13.64 -27.39 2.30
CA CYS A 47 -13.59 -26.08 2.92
C CYS A 47 -14.34 -26.05 4.26
N PRO A 48 -13.95 -25.20 5.23
CA PRO A 48 -14.65 -25.03 6.51
C PRO A 48 -15.93 -24.18 6.34
N THR A 49 -16.78 -24.57 5.40
CA THR A 49 -18.08 -23.97 5.09
C THR A 49 -19.17 -25.02 5.31
N SER A 50 -20.42 -24.60 5.44
CA SER A 50 -21.53 -25.52 5.78
C SER A 50 -21.77 -26.60 4.72
N ASP A 51 -21.32 -26.40 3.48
CA ASP A 51 -21.46 -27.34 2.36
C ASP A 51 -20.12 -27.96 1.93
N GLY A 52 -19.03 -27.66 2.63
CA GLY A 52 -17.69 -28.15 2.33
C GLY A 52 -17.02 -27.51 1.11
N LYS A 53 -17.58 -26.45 0.51
CA LYS A 53 -17.08 -25.83 -0.72
C LYS A 53 -16.62 -24.38 -0.51
N GLY A 54 -15.68 -23.94 -1.35
CA GLY A 54 -15.25 -22.54 -1.37
C GLY A 54 -16.35 -21.63 -1.91
N ASN A 55 -16.65 -20.56 -1.19
CA ASN A 55 -17.59 -19.54 -1.64
C ASN A 55 -16.84 -18.54 -2.55
N LEU A 56 -17.12 -18.60 -3.85
CA LEU A 56 -16.59 -17.64 -4.81
C LEU A 56 -17.54 -16.43 -4.87
N ILE A 57 -16.98 -15.24 -4.71
CA ILE A 57 -17.70 -13.97 -4.86
C ILE A 57 -17.07 -13.18 -6.01
N SER A 58 -17.91 -12.54 -6.82
CA SER A 58 -17.44 -11.54 -7.78
C SER A 58 -17.01 -10.29 -7.03
N VAL A 59 -15.93 -9.67 -7.50
CA VAL A 59 -15.46 -8.37 -7.01
C VAL A 59 -15.36 -7.45 -8.21
N ASP A 60 -15.98 -6.28 -8.11
CA ASP A 60 -15.88 -5.26 -9.14
C ASP A 60 -14.49 -4.64 -9.13
N ILE A 61 -13.98 -4.32 -10.33
CA ILE A 61 -12.72 -3.58 -10.46
C ILE A 61 -13.00 -2.14 -10.02
N PRO A 62 -12.34 -1.62 -8.98
CA PRO A 62 -12.62 -0.28 -8.49
C PRO A 62 -12.19 0.78 -9.52
N GLU A 63 -13.06 1.74 -9.78
CA GLU A 63 -12.69 2.94 -10.54
C GLU A 63 -11.91 3.91 -9.65
N LEU A 64 -10.65 4.15 -9.99
CA LEU A 64 -9.76 4.98 -9.18
C LEU A 64 -9.99 6.50 -9.36
N GLY A 65 -10.95 6.90 -10.21
CA GLY A 65 -11.26 8.31 -10.46
C GLY A 65 -10.08 9.14 -10.95
N LYS A 66 -9.08 8.49 -11.57
CA LYS A 66 -7.84 9.11 -12.05
C LYS A 66 -8.16 10.05 -13.21
N LYS A 67 -7.89 11.35 -13.02
CA LYS A 67 -8.03 12.35 -14.09
C LYS A 67 -6.83 12.33 -15.03
N GLU A 68 -7.03 12.84 -16.24
CA GLU A 68 -5.97 13.00 -17.23
C GLU A 68 -4.78 13.79 -16.66
N GLY A 69 -3.55 13.33 -16.93
CA GLY A 69 -2.32 13.91 -16.37
C GLY A 69 -2.06 13.65 -14.89
N GLN A 70 -2.91 12.90 -14.17
CA GLN A 70 -2.58 12.44 -12.81
C GLN A 70 -1.78 11.13 -12.85
N PHE A 71 -1.13 10.82 -11.73
CA PHE A 71 -0.39 9.58 -11.50
C PHE A 71 -0.93 8.89 -10.24
N ILE A 72 -0.93 7.56 -10.22
CA ILE A 72 -1.20 6.79 -9.00
C ILE A 72 0.11 6.64 -8.24
N VAL A 73 0.12 7.08 -6.98
CA VAL A 73 1.25 6.85 -6.08
C VAL A 73 1.07 5.55 -5.36
N THR A 74 2.14 4.75 -5.35
CA THR A 74 2.30 3.61 -4.45
C THR A 74 3.56 3.80 -3.62
N SER A 75 3.56 3.26 -2.41
CA SER A 75 4.76 3.27 -1.57
C SER A 75 5.55 1.99 -1.74
N ARG A 76 6.87 2.09 -1.67
CA ARG A 76 7.77 0.94 -1.66
C ARG A 76 8.70 0.97 -0.46
N ARG A 77 9.17 -0.21 -0.09
CA ARG A 77 10.17 -0.40 0.95
C ARG A 77 11.45 -0.85 0.25
N GLY A 78 12.50 -0.04 0.33
CA GLY A 78 13.81 -0.41 -0.18
C GLY A 78 14.50 -1.38 0.77
N LYS A 79 15.78 -1.14 1.11
CA LYS A 79 16.46 -1.93 2.15
C LYS A 79 16.06 -1.46 3.55
N GLN A 80 14.84 -1.83 3.96
CA GLN A 80 14.20 -1.37 5.20
C GLN A 80 13.25 -2.44 5.77
N PHE A 81 13.08 -2.43 7.08
CA PHE A 81 11.92 -3.05 7.75
C PHE A 81 11.10 -1.94 8.41
N ASN A 82 9.92 -1.60 7.86
CA ASN A 82 9.03 -0.52 8.34
C ASN A 82 9.75 0.71 8.91
N SER A 83 10.07 1.81 8.24
CA SER A 83 10.77 2.96 8.86
C SER A 83 12.19 2.70 9.43
N MET A 84 12.60 1.47 9.79
CA MET A 84 13.99 1.17 10.15
C MET A 84 14.83 1.00 8.88
N VAL A 85 15.62 2.02 8.59
CA VAL A 85 16.47 2.07 7.40
C VAL A 85 17.72 1.23 7.62
N TYR A 86 17.95 0.23 6.79
CA TYR A 86 19.21 -0.54 6.80
C TYR A 86 20.21 -0.02 5.76
N ASN A 87 19.75 0.66 4.71
CA ASN A 87 20.60 1.35 3.75
C ASN A 87 19.84 2.48 3.05
N GLU A 88 20.56 3.52 2.65
CA GLU A 88 20.00 4.73 2.01
C GLU A 88 19.65 4.51 0.54
N VAL A 89 20.34 3.57 -0.11
CA VAL A 89 20.14 3.24 -1.52
C VAL A 89 19.49 1.87 -1.62
N ASP A 90 18.45 1.80 -2.43
CA ASP A 90 17.80 0.55 -2.76
C ASP A 90 18.69 -0.32 -3.67
N PRO A 91 19.00 -1.58 -3.29
CA PRO A 91 19.87 -2.44 -4.07
C PRO A 91 19.24 -2.94 -5.39
N LEU A 92 17.93 -2.85 -5.57
CA LEU A 92 17.22 -3.35 -6.74
C LEU A 92 17.18 -2.35 -7.90
N ASN A 93 17.08 -1.05 -7.60
CA ASN A 93 16.93 0.00 -8.62
C ASN A 93 17.85 1.21 -8.43
N GLY A 94 18.69 1.20 -7.39
CA GLY A 94 19.62 2.28 -7.11
C GLY A 94 18.96 3.59 -6.67
N ALA A 95 17.66 3.57 -6.36
CA ALA A 95 16.94 4.77 -5.93
C ALA A 95 17.33 5.15 -4.49
N GLY A 96 17.54 6.44 -4.27
CA GLY A 96 17.62 7.03 -2.94
C GLY A 96 16.23 7.20 -2.31
N ARG A 97 16.21 7.55 -1.03
CA ARG A 97 14.98 7.75 -0.25
C ARG A 97 14.02 8.78 -0.85
N TYR A 98 14.57 9.86 -1.41
CA TYR A 98 13.81 10.99 -1.94
C TYR A 98 13.65 10.95 -3.47
N ASP A 99 14.04 9.85 -4.10
CA ASP A 99 13.77 9.67 -5.52
C ASP A 99 12.29 9.32 -5.73
N VAL A 100 11.71 9.92 -6.77
CA VAL A 100 10.41 9.56 -7.31
C VAL A 100 10.66 8.61 -8.47
N LEU A 101 10.23 7.38 -8.31
CA LEU A 101 10.37 6.35 -9.32
C LEU A 101 9.23 6.51 -10.34
N LEU A 102 9.60 6.64 -11.61
CA LEU A 102 8.65 6.88 -12.69
C LEU A 102 9.05 6.11 -13.94
N ASN A 103 8.08 5.91 -14.83
CA ASN A 103 8.32 5.33 -16.13
C ASN A 103 9.02 6.36 -17.03
N ALA A 104 10.02 5.93 -17.81
CA ALA A 104 10.81 6.80 -18.67
C ALA A 104 9.98 7.46 -19.79
N GLU A 105 8.95 6.78 -20.25
CA GLU A 105 8.06 7.19 -21.33
C GLU A 105 7.08 8.28 -20.85
N ASP A 106 6.54 8.16 -19.62
CA ASP A 106 5.81 9.26 -18.98
C ASP A 106 6.70 10.47 -18.72
N ALA A 107 7.95 10.23 -18.32
CA ALA A 107 8.92 11.30 -18.13
C ALA A 107 9.21 12.05 -19.44
N GLN A 108 9.33 11.31 -20.55
CA GLN A 108 9.53 11.89 -21.87
C GLN A 108 8.35 12.79 -22.27
N ASP A 109 7.11 12.35 -22.07
CA ASP A 109 5.92 13.16 -22.37
C ASP A 109 5.86 14.44 -21.54
N LEU A 110 6.36 14.40 -20.30
CA LEU A 110 6.48 15.55 -19.41
C LEU A 110 7.80 16.33 -19.60
N SER A 111 8.64 15.93 -20.56
CA SER A 111 9.97 16.49 -20.84
C SER A 111 10.92 16.48 -19.63
N ILE A 112 10.80 15.51 -18.72
CA ILE A 112 11.61 15.35 -17.51
C ILE A 112 12.85 14.50 -17.80
N ALA A 113 14.01 14.90 -17.28
CA ALA A 113 15.25 14.14 -17.36
C ALA A 113 15.52 13.31 -16.09
N GLU A 114 16.29 12.23 -16.23
CA GLU A 114 16.80 11.43 -15.09
C GLU A 114 17.56 12.33 -14.10
N GLY A 115 17.23 12.22 -12.81
CA GLY A 115 17.83 13.01 -11.73
C GLY A 115 17.31 14.45 -11.60
N GLU A 116 16.43 14.89 -12.50
CA GLU A 116 15.82 16.23 -12.45
C GLU A 116 14.93 16.39 -11.21
N GLY A 117 14.91 17.60 -10.64
CA GLY A 117 14.06 17.90 -9.50
C GLY A 117 12.58 17.96 -9.92
N ILE A 118 11.75 17.19 -9.24
CA ILE A 118 10.30 17.12 -9.51
C ILE A 118 9.50 17.20 -8.22
N VAL A 119 8.23 17.54 -8.36
CA VAL A 119 7.29 17.71 -7.26
C VAL A 119 6.05 16.87 -7.52
N LEU A 120 5.71 16.00 -6.57
CA LEU A 120 4.42 15.34 -6.49
C LEU A 120 3.53 16.11 -5.52
N TYR A 121 2.27 16.33 -5.87
CA TYR A 121 1.34 17.01 -4.96
C TYR A 121 -0.11 16.60 -5.18
N ASN A 122 -0.91 16.76 -4.14
CA ASN A 122 -2.37 16.63 -4.15
C ASN A 122 -2.98 17.48 -3.02
N GLY A 123 -4.26 17.27 -2.70
CA GLY A 123 -4.93 17.98 -1.61
C GLY A 123 -4.42 17.66 -0.20
N PHE A 124 -3.57 16.66 -0.02
CA PHE A 124 -3.06 16.23 1.29
C PHE A 124 -1.64 16.72 1.57
N GLY A 125 -0.82 16.87 0.53
CA GLY A 125 0.54 17.37 0.72
C GLY A 125 1.35 17.49 -0.56
N VAL A 126 2.63 17.77 -0.35
CA VAL A 126 3.63 18.02 -1.40
C VAL A 126 4.87 17.20 -1.06
N PHE A 127 5.42 16.54 -2.06
CA PHE A 127 6.65 15.76 -1.97
C PHE A 127 7.64 16.24 -3.04
N GLN A 128 8.81 16.67 -2.60
CA GLN A 128 9.88 17.13 -3.48
C GLN A 128 10.95 16.04 -3.57
N GLY A 129 11.31 15.68 -4.79
CA GLY A 129 12.25 14.58 -5.04
C GLY A 129 12.99 14.73 -6.36
N ARG A 130 13.70 13.67 -6.74
CA ARG A 130 14.38 13.59 -8.03
C ARG A 130 13.79 12.47 -8.87
N ALA A 131 13.66 12.71 -10.17
CA ALA A 131 13.20 11.72 -11.13
C ALA A 131 14.18 10.54 -11.18
N LYS A 132 13.67 9.32 -11.02
CA LYS A 132 14.43 8.08 -11.15
C LYS A 132 13.68 7.11 -12.05
N PHE A 133 14.18 6.88 -13.25
CA PHE A 133 13.54 6.00 -14.22
C PHE A 133 13.73 4.55 -13.83
N VAL A 134 12.63 3.83 -13.77
CA VAL A 134 12.58 2.40 -13.46
C VAL A 134 11.55 1.70 -14.33
N ASP A 135 11.60 0.38 -14.35
CA ASP A 135 10.57 -0.44 -15.00
C ASP A 135 9.30 -0.48 -14.14
N ILE A 136 8.44 0.52 -14.33
CA ILE A 136 7.13 0.65 -13.71
C ILE A 136 6.09 0.93 -14.80
N SER A 137 4.87 0.43 -14.63
CA SER A 137 3.76 0.69 -15.56
C SER A 137 3.48 2.19 -15.67
N ARG A 138 3.23 2.64 -16.90
CA ARG A 138 2.85 4.02 -17.20
C ARG A 138 1.69 4.52 -16.35
N GLY A 139 1.68 5.81 -16.04
CA GLY A 139 0.68 6.47 -15.22
C GLY A 139 0.76 6.16 -13.72
N ASN A 140 1.87 5.55 -13.28
CA ASN A 140 2.17 5.26 -11.88
C ASN A 140 3.49 5.92 -11.48
N VAL A 141 3.59 6.28 -10.20
CA VAL A 141 4.84 6.67 -9.58
C VAL A 141 5.01 5.95 -8.25
N GLN A 142 6.26 5.79 -7.83
CA GLN A 142 6.61 5.18 -6.57
C GLN A 142 7.47 6.11 -5.72
N VAL A 143 7.20 6.11 -4.42
CA VAL A 143 7.97 6.84 -3.41
C VAL A 143 8.34 5.90 -2.27
N HIS A 144 9.44 6.18 -1.58
CA HIS A 144 9.80 5.38 -0.42
C HIS A 144 8.89 5.67 0.77
N PHE A 145 8.54 4.61 1.49
CA PHE A 145 7.94 4.73 2.81
C PHE A 145 9.05 4.94 3.87
N PRO A 146 8.91 5.89 4.81
CA PRO A 146 7.74 6.73 5.06
C PRO A 146 7.76 8.12 4.39
N GLU A 147 8.76 8.42 3.56
CA GLU A 147 9.00 9.76 3.00
C GLU A 147 7.80 10.31 2.22
N GLY A 148 7.07 9.45 1.51
CA GLY A 148 5.86 9.81 0.76
C GLY A 148 4.57 9.96 1.56
N ASN A 149 4.57 9.70 2.88
CA ASN A 149 3.33 9.64 3.67
C ASN A 149 2.54 10.96 3.69
N PHE A 150 3.18 12.09 3.40
CA PHE A 150 2.52 13.40 3.32
C PHE A 150 1.52 13.49 2.16
N LEU A 151 1.63 12.62 1.15
CA LEU A 151 0.69 12.56 0.04
C LEU A 151 -0.56 11.75 0.38
N LEU A 152 -0.53 10.93 1.43
CA LEU A 152 -1.54 9.92 1.70
C LEU A 152 -2.67 10.45 2.57
N PRO A 153 -3.93 10.05 2.28
CA PRO A 153 -5.09 10.53 3.02
C PRO A 153 -5.11 9.94 4.43
N ARG A 154 -5.32 10.79 5.44
CA ARG A 154 -5.67 10.33 6.78
C ARG A 154 -7.18 10.16 6.87
N GLY A 155 -7.65 9.13 7.56
CA GLY A 155 -9.09 8.94 7.78
C GLY A 155 -9.82 8.09 6.73
N ARG A 156 -9.13 7.68 5.65
CA ARG A 156 -9.69 6.76 4.66
C ARG A 156 -9.28 5.33 4.99
N TYR A 157 -10.26 4.48 5.29
CA TYR A 157 -10.05 3.10 5.69
C TYR A 157 -10.99 2.18 4.93
N GLU A 158 -10.52 0.98 4.63
CA GLU A 158 -11.37 -0.11 4.18
C GLU A 158 -12.39 -0.44 5.31
N LYS A 159 -13.66 -0.63 4.93
CA LYS A 159 -14.80 -0.68 5.82
C LYS A 159 -14.75 -1.84 6.82
N TYR A 160 -14.26 -3.00 6.39
CA TYR A 160 -14.35 -4.24 7.18
C TYR A 160 -13.09 -4.51 8.01
N ALA A 161 -11.90 -4.30 7.44
CA ALA A 161 -10.62 -4.57 8.05
C ALA A 161 -9.99 -3.33 8.72
N GLY A 162 -10.49 -2.12 8.44
CA GLY A 162 -9.92 -0.89 8.98
C GLY A 162 -8.52 -0.57 8.46
N ILE A 163 -8.15 -1.14 7.31
CA ILE A 163 -6.84 -0.94 6.69
C ILE A 163 -6.81 0.45 6.04
N PRO A 164 -5.79 1.29 6.31
CA PRO A 164 -5.66 2.59 5.65
C PRO A 164 -5.47 2.45 4.15
N ASP A 165 -6.01 3.41 3.40
CA ASP A 165 -5.73 3.50 1.98
C ASP A 165 -4.36 4.15 1.72
N TYR A 166 -3.41 3.35 1.24
CA TYR A 166 -2.05 3.78 0.91
C TYR A 166 -1.87 4.15 -0.57
N ASN A 167 -2.96 4.19 -1.34
CA ASN A 167 -2.94 4.55 -2.75
C ASN A 167 -3.70 5.86 -2.97
N ILE A 168 -3.14 6.75 -3.78
CA ILE A 168 -3.78 8.02 -4.10
C ILE A 168 -3.29 8.58 -5.42
N THR A 169 -4.09 9.43 -6.03
CA THR A 169 -3.67 10.21 -7.19
C THR A 169 -2.87 11.46 -6.78
N VAL A 170 -1.85 11.77 -7.57
CA VAL A 170 -1.06 13.00 -7.48
C VAL A 170 -0.88 13.62 -8.85
N THR A 171 -0.57 14.90 -8.86
CA THR A 171 -0.02 15.58 -10.03
C THR A 171 1.49 15.66 -9.90
N LEU A 172 2.19 15.54 -11.03
CA LEU A 172 3.64 15.65 -11.12
C LEU A 172 4.01 16.91 -11.91
N GLU A 173 4.90 17.74 -11.36
CA GLU A 173 5.48 18.91 -12.04
C GLU A 173 7.00 18.95 -11.89
N LYS A 174 7.69 19.63 -12.82
CA LYS A 174 9.11 19.98 -12.63
C LYS A 174 9.24 21.01 -11.51
N ALA A 175 10.28 20.87 -10.68
CA ALA A 175 10.48 21.74 -9.52
C ALA A 175 10.71 23.22 -9.89
N ASP A 176 11.34 23.49 -11.04
CA ASP A 176 11.57 24.85 -11.55
C ASP A 176 10.29 25.54 -12.06
N ARG A 177 9.23 24.76 -12.33
CA ARG A 177 7.92 25.22 -12.79
C ARG A 177 6.80 24.92 -11.81
N PHE A 178 7.14 24.53 -10.57
CA PHE A 178 6.15 24.16 -9.58
C PHE A 178 5.30 25.37 -9.18
N ASN A 179 4.05 25.39 -9.66
CA ASN A 179 3.08 26.45 -9.39
C ASN A 179 1.91 25.95 -8.54
N ALA A 180 1.91 24.66 -8.16
CA ALA A 180 0.86 23.97 -7.42
C ALA A 180 -0.56 24.16 -8.00
N ARG A 181 -0.66 24.56 -9.28
CA ARG A 181 -1.87 25.13 -9.91
C ARG A 181 -2.64 26.05 -8.95
N LYS A 182 -2.10 27.22 -8.60
CA LYS A 182 -2.87 28.26 -7.87
C LYS A 182 -4.18 28.73 -8.55
N ASP A 183 -4.50 28.22 -9.74
CA ASP A 183 -5.73 28.48 -10.50
C ASP A 183 -6.61 27.22 -10.65
N VAL A 184 -6.99 26.53 -9.55
CA VAL A 184 -7.98 25.44 -9.61
C VAL A 184 -9.43 25.95 -9.49
N GLU A 185 -9.65 27.26 -9.32
CA GLU A 185 -10.99 27.89 -9.40
C GLU A 185 -11.46 28.12 -10.85
N HIS A 186 -11.14 27.22 -11.77
CA HIS A 186 -12.02 27.04 -12.92
C HIS A 186 -13.11 26.06 -12.51
N HIS A 187 -14.22 26.64 -12.04
CA HIS A 187 -15.51 25.99 -11.94
C HIS A 187 -15.88 25.45 -13.34
N GLU A 188 -15.50 24.21 -13.64
CA GLU A 188 -16.22 23.45 -14.66
C GLU A 188 -17.66 23.37 -14.18
N LYS A 189 -18.58 24.04 -14.89
CA LYS A 189 -20.02 23.91 -14.64
C LYS A 189 -20.35 22.43 -14.75
N ARG A 190 -20.77 21.83 -13.63
CA ARG A 190 -21.39 20.51 -13.60
C ARG A 190 -22.59 20.56 -14.56
N ILE A 191 -22.54 19.80 -15.64
CA ILE A 191 -23.67 19.62 -16.55
C ILE A 191 -24.61 18.64 -15.83
N GLU A 192 -25.87 19.04 -15.63
CA GLU A 192 -26.89 18.30 -14.85
C GLU A 192 -27.41 17.03 -15.53
N ASP A 193 -26.84 16.59 -16.66
CA ASP A 193 -27.39 15.48 -17.47
C ASP A 193 -26.73 14.10 -17.24
N ASP A 194 -25.78 13.96 -16.29
CA ASP A 194 -25.21 12.65 -15.93
C ASP A 194 -25.97 11.93 -14.79
N GLU A 195 -27.13 12.46 -14.36
CA GLU A 195 -28.09 11.71 -13.55
C GLU A 195 -28.97 10.83 -14.46
N LEU A 196 -28.39 9.76 -14.98
CA LEU A 196 -29.15 8.60 -15.42
C LEU A 196 -28.72 7.40 -14.58
N ASP A 197 -29.48 7.24 -13.49
CA ASP A 197 -29.77 6.02 -12.73
C ASP A 197 -28.79 4.85 -12.84
N ALA A 198 -28.13 4.53 -11.72
CA ALA A 198 -27.72 3.15 -11.43
C ALA A 198 -28.48 2.65 -10.17
N PRO A 199 -29.06 1.43 -10.21
CA PRO A 199 -30.02 0.96 -9.22
C PRO A 199 -29.37 0.52 -7.90
N ALA A 200 -30.25 0.32 -6.91
CA ALA A 200 -30.04 0.04 -5.48
C ALA A 200 -29.02 -1.05 -5.11
#